data_AF-A0A1Y5GTU3-F1
#
_entry.id   AF-A0A1Y5GTU3-F1
#
_cell.length_a   1.000
_cell.length_b   1.000
_cell.length_c   1.000
_cell.angle_alpha   90.00
_cell.angle_beta   90.00
_cell.angle_gamma   90.00
#
_symmetry.space_group_name_H-M   'P 1'
#
loop_
_entity.id
_entity.type
_entity.pdbx_description
1 polymer ?
#
loop_
_entity_poly.entity_id
_entity_poly.type
_entity_poly.pdbx_seq_one_letter_code
_entity_poly.pdbx_strand_id
1 'polypeptide(L)'
;MFDIGFFELILIAIIGLVVLGPERLPHAIRMTSAWVGKIRRASVAVKDELEREINAHEMQQRIQQQIEKAGLEDAKKSVESAANTALKETVTEPTKPATPSKPPASAP
;
A
#
# COMPACT_ATOMS: atom_id res chain seq x y z
N MET A 1 16.68 -22.04 24.87
CA MET A 1 16.68 -23.11 25.88
C MET A 1 15.28 -23.70 25.96
N PHE A 2 14.93 -24.54 25.00
CA PHE A 2 13.77 -25.42 25.05
C PHE A 2 14.26 -26.73 24.45
N ASP A 3 15.08 -27.44 25.21
CA ASP A 3 15.58 -28.76 24.86
C ASP A 3 14.48 -29.81 25.07
N ILE A 4 13.25 -29.52 24.61
CA ILE A 4 12.10 -30.44 24.73
C ILE A 4 12.30 -31.57 23.72
N GLY A 5 12.81 -32.68 24.22
CA GLY A 5 12.98 -33.92 23.45
C GLY A 5 11.66 -34.66 23.26
N PHE A 6 11.67 -35.64 22.35
CA PHE A 6 10.52 -36.54 22.14
C PHE A 6 10.10 -37.26 23.44
N PHE A 7 11.08 -37.68 24.24
CA PHE A 7 10.82 -38.35 25.53
C PHE A 7 10.14 -37.44 26.56
N GLU A 8 10.48 -36.15 26.60
CA GLU A 8 9.83 -35.21 27.52
C GLU A 8 8.38 -34.93 27.11
N LEU A 9 8.09 -34.83 25.80
CA LEU A 9 6.70 -34.74 25.33
C LEU A 9 5.87 -35.96 25.75
N ILE A 10 6.42 -37.16 25.63
CA ILE A 10 5.75 -38.38 26.10
C ILE A 10 5.52 -38.31 27.61
N LEU A 11 6.53 -37.93 28.39
CA LEU A 11 6.41 -37.83 29.84
C LEU A 11 5.31 -36.83 30.25
N ILE A 12 5.27 -35.66 29.63
CA ILE A 12 4.23 -34.65 29.86
C ILE A 12 2.85 -35.19 29.45
N ALA A 13 2.75 -35.92 28.33
CA ALA A 13 1.50 -36.53 27.90
C ALA A 13 0.99 -37.57 28.92
N ILE A 14 1.87 -38.42 29.45
CA ILE A 14 1.53 -39.39 30.50
C ILE A 14 1.07 -38.67 31.76
N ILE A 15 1.80 -37.66 32.22
CA ILE A 15 1.42 -36.87 33.41
C ILE A 15 0.05 -36.21 33.18
N GLY A 16 -0.17 -35.61 32.02
CA GLY A 16 -1.45 -35.02 31.64
C GLY A 16 -2.60 -36.04 31.66
N LEU A 17 -2.36 -37.25 31.15
CA LEU A 17 -3.33 -38.35 31.17
C LEU A 17 -3.65 -38.82 32.60
N VAL A 18 -2.67 -38.86 33.50
CA VAL A 18 -2.87 -39.30 34.89
C VAL A 18 -3.61 -38.23 35.71
N VAL A 19 -3.22 -36.97 35.58
CA VAL A 19 -3.78 -35.86 36.37
C VAL A 19 -5.19 -35.51 35.92
N LEU A 20 -5.38 -35.37 34.60
CA LEU A 20 -6.65 -34.92 34.03
C LEU A 20 -7.56 -36.12 33.67
N GLY A 21 -6.97 -37.28 33.37
CA GLY A 21 -7.68 -38.44 32.86
C GLY A 21 -7.71 -38.49 31.32
N PRO A 22 -7.62 -39.67 30.71
CA PRO A 22 -7.64 -39.85 29.25
C PRO A 22 -8.93 -39.34 28.59
N GLU A 23 -10.06 -39.37 29.30
CA GLU A 23 -11.34 -38.91 28.76
C GLU A 23 -11.47 -37.38 28.76
N ARG A 24 -10.77 -36.69 29.67
CA ARG A 24 -10.94 -35.24 29.90
C ARG A 24 -9.90 -34.40 29.15
N LEU A 25 -8.72 -34.96 28.89
CA LEU A 25 -7.66 -34.32 28.09
C LEU A 25 -8.15 -33.88 26.69
N PRO A 26 -8.80 -34.71 25.86
CA PRO A 26 -9.30 -34.29 24.56
C PRO A 26 -10.40 -33.21 24.68
N HIS A 27 -11.18 -33.23 25.76
CA HIS A 27 -12.18 -32.21 26.03
C HIS A 27 -11.55 -30.85 26.36
N ALA A 28 -10.51 -30.85 27.21
CA ALA A 28 -9.75 -29.64 27.54
C ALA A 28 -9.06 -29.03 26.31
N ILE A 29 -8.41 -29.84 25.47
CA ILE A 29 -7.82 -29.37 24.21
C ILE A 29 -8.88 -28.70 23.32
N ARG A 30 -10.07 -29.30 23.18
CA ARG A 30 -11.17 -28.73 22.37
C ARG A 30 -11.63 -27.38 22.92
N MET A 31 -11.75 -27.24 24.23
CA MET A 31 -12.15 -25.98 24.87
C MET A 31 -11.10 -24.89 24.67
N THR A 32 -9.83 -25.19 25.01
CA THR A 32 -8.73 -24.23 24.89
C THR A 32 -8.49 -23.84 23.44
N SER A 33 -8.50 -24.81 22.51
CA SER A 33 -8.33 -24.53 21.08
C SER A 33 -9.47 -23.69 20.49
N ALA A 34 -10.71 -23.90 20.93
CA ALA A 34 -11.84 -23.06 20.52
C ALA A 34 -11.68 -21.60 20.99
N TRP A 35 -11.18 -21.38 22.22
CA TRP A 35 -10.91 -20.05 22.75
C TRP A 35 -9.75 -19.36 22.03
N VAL A 36 -8.63 -20.08 21.84
CA VAL A 36 -7.49 -19.58 21.06
C VAL A 36 -7.91 -19.25 19.62
N GLY A 37 -8.75 -20.08 19.01
CA GLY A 37 -9.30 -19.85 17.67
C GLY A 37 -10.17 -18.60 17.59
N LYS A 38 -11.00 -18.34 18.61
CA LYS A 38 -11.80 -17.11 18.72
C LYS A 38 -10.91 -15.87 18.82
N ILE A 39 -9.90 -15.90 19.69
CA ILE A 39 -8.95 -14.78 19.85
C ILE A 39 -8.20 -14.53 18.54
N ARG A 40 -7.68 -15.59 17.90
CA ARG A 40 -7.00 -15.48 16.62
C ARG A 40 -7.89 -14.87 15.54
N ARG A 41 -9.16 -15.28 15.45
CA ARG A 41 -10.13 -14.72 14.50
C ARG A 41 -10.42 -13.25 14.79
N ALA A 42 -10.59 -12.88 16.06
CA ALA A 42 -10.77 -11.48 16.45
C ALA A 42 -9.55 -10.63 16.04
N SER A 43 -8.33 -11.11 16.28
CA SER A 43 -7.11 -10.40 15.83
C SER A 43 -7.01 -10.28 14.31
N VAL A 44 -7.46 -11.29 13.55
CA VAL A 44 -7.48 -11.23 12.08
C VAL A 44 -8.54 -10.23 11.59
N ALA A 45 -9.73 -10.23 12.18
CA ALA A 45 -10.80 -9.29 11.81
C ALA A 45 -10.41 -7.83 12.11
N VAL A 46 -9.79 -7.58 13.27
CA VAL A 46 -9.28 -6.24 13.62
C VAL A 46 -8.19 -5.81 12.64
N LYS A 47 -7.27 -6.70 12.26
CA LYS A 47 -6.26 -6.40 11.24
C LYS A 47 -6.89 -6.08 9.89
N ASP A 48 -7.90 -6.83 9.45
CA ASP A 48 -8.58 -6.60 8.17
C ASP A 48 -9.32 -5.25 8.14
N GLU A 49 -9.95 -4.87 9.26
CA GLU A 49 -10.60 -3.56 9.40
C GLU A 49 -9.57 -2.42 9.41
N LEU A 50 -8.48 -2.58 10.18
CA LEU A 50 -7.38 -1.62 10.21
C LEU A 50 -6.69 -1.49 8.86
N GLU A 51 -6.54 -2.58 8.10
CA GLU A 51 -5.90 -2.58 6.78
C GLU A 51 -6.81 -1.97 5.71
N ARG A 52 -8.13 -2.07 5.87
CA ARG A 52 -9.13 -1.33 5.07
C ARG A 52 -9.12 0.17 5.36
N GLU A 53 -8.94 0.58 6.61
CA GLU A 53 -8.86 2.00 6.99
C GLU A 53 -7.49 2.62 6.71
N ILE A 54 -6.38 1.90 6.96
CA ILE A 54 -5.02 2.37 6.69
C ILE A 54 -4.72 2.38 5.19
N ASN A 55 -5.28 1.48 4.37
CA ASN A 55 -5.17 1.62 2.92
C ASN A 55 -5.70 2.96 2.42
N ALA A 56 -6.78 3.48 3.01
CA ALA A 56 -7.32 4.78 2.62
C ALA A 56 -6.35 5.94 2.94
N HIS A 57 -5.54 5.83 3.99
CA HIS A 57 -4.58 6.87 4.39
C HIS A 57 -3.17 6.71 3.79
N GLU A 58 -2.68 5.48 3.59
CA GLU A 58 -1.36 5.23 3.03
C GLU A 58 -1.34 5.11 1.50
N MET A 59 -2.41 4.63 0.84
CA MET A 59 -2.48 4.72 -0.62
C MET A 59 -2.51 6.18 -1.07
N GLN A 60 -3.23 7.06 -0.37
CA GLN A 60 -3.29 8.48 -0.74
C GLN A 60 -1.91 9.15 -0.66
N GLN A 61 -1.11 8.89 0.38
CA GLN A 61 0.24 9.44 0.46
C GLN A 61 1.18 8.88 -0.61
N ARG A 62 1.12 7.57 -0.90
CA ARG A 62 1.93 6.96 -1.96
C ARG A 62 1.49 7.41 -3.36
N ILE A 63 0.21 7.70 -3.57
CA ILE A 63 -0.34 8.24 -4.83
C ILE A 63 0.00 9.72 -4.96
N GLN A 64 -0.14 10.54 -3.92
CA GLN A 64 0.22 11.96 -3.94
C GLN A 64 1.71 12.17 -4.20
N GLN A 65 2.59 11.42 -3.53
CA GLN A 65 4.03 11.53 -3.78
C GLN A 65 4.43 11.07 -5.19
N GLN A 66 3.69 10.12 -5.79
CA GLN A 66 3.92 9.68 -7.17
C GLN A 66 3.36 10.67 -8.20
N ILE A 67 2.19 11.26 -7.96
CA ILE A 67 1.61 12.30 -8.82
C ILE A 67 2.45 13.58 -8.77
N GLU A 68 2.96 13.95 -7.60
CA GLU A 68 3.79 15.14 -7.46
C GLU A 68 5.13 14.96 -8.19
N LYS A 69 5.79 13.79 -8.03
CA LYS A 69 7.02 13.48 -8.77
C LYS A 69 6.80 13.34 -10.27
N ALA A 70 5.78 12.59 -10.70
CA ALA A 70 5.45 12.41 -12.11
C ALA A 70 5.02 13.74 -12.75
N GLY A 71 4.18 14.53 -12.08
CA GLY A 71 3.75 15.85 -12.54
C GLY A 71 4.89 16.87 -12.60
N LEU A 72 5.85 16.81 -11.67
CA LEU A 72 7.07 17.62 -11.72
C LEU A 72 8.01 17.18 -12.86
N GLU A 73 8.14 15.88 -13.12
CA GLU A 73 8.95 15.35 -14.23
C GLU A 73 8.32 15.68 -15.59
N ASP A 74 7.00 15.54 -15.74
CA ASP A 74 6.27 15.90 -16.95
C ASP A 74 6.26 17.41 -17.20
N ALA A 75 6.08 18.23 -16.14
CA ALA A 75 6.20 19.68 -16.23
C ALA A 75 7.62 20.09 -16.62
N LYS A 76 8.66 19.50 -16.00
CA LYS A 76 10.06 19.76 -16.38
C LYS A 76 10.33 19.37 -17.83
N LYS A 77 9.88 18.19 -18.27
CA LYS A 77 10.07 17.70 -19.63
C LYS A 77 9.35 18.56 -20.68
N SER A 78 8.15 19.05 -20.35
CA SER A 78 7.41 19.97 -21.22
C SER A 78 8.07 21.35 -21.31
N VAL A 79 8.58 21.88 -20.19
CA VAL A 79 9.33 23.14 -20.14
C VAL A 79 10.67 23.01 -20.86
N GLU A 80 11.38 21.89 -20.71
CA GLU A 80 12.66 21.63 -21.38
C GLU A 80 12.48 21.39 -22.89
N SER A 81 11.38 20.76 -23.30
CA SER A 81 11.01 20.60 -24.71
C SER A 81 10.57 21.92 -25.33
N ALA A 82 9.79 22.74 -24.61
CA ALA A 82 9.41 24.07 -25.05
C ALA A 82 10.64 25.01 -25.12
N ALA A 83 11.54 24.93 -24.14
CA ALA A 83 12.79 25.69 -24.13
C ALA A 83 13.71 25.27 -25.29
N ASN A 84 13.89 23.97 -25.54
CA ASN A 84 14.66 23.49 -26.69
C ASN A 84 14.03 23.89 -28.03
N THR A 85 12.69 23.88 -28.12
CA THR A 85 11.98 24.29 -29.35
C THR A 85 12.14 25.80 -29.58
N ALA A 86 12.00 26.62 -28.55
CA ALA A 86 12.19 28.08 -28.62
C ALA A 86 13.66 28.47 -28.88
N LEU A 87 14.62 27.72 -28.34
CA LEU A 87 16.06 27.90 -28.63
C LEU A 87 16.41 27.46 -30.06
N LYS A 88 15.64 26.54 -30.65
CA LYS A 88 15.85 26.05 -32.01
C LYS A 88 15.15 26.92 -33.06
N GLU A 89 14.03 27.57 -32.71
CA GLU A 89 13.35 28.57 -33.56
C GLU A 89 14.10 29.91 -33.65
N THR A 90 15.04 30.20 -32.75
CA THR A 90 15.79 31.48 -32.75
C THR A 90 17.06 31.48 -33.63
N VAL A 91 17.45 30.35 -34.24
CA VAL A 91 18.70 30.24 -35.02
C VAL A 91 18.50 30.06 -36.53
N THR A 92 17.34 29.60 -37.02
CA THR A 92 17.10 29.46 -38.47
C THR A 92 16.25 30.60 -39.03
N GLU A 93 16.99 31.63 -39.41
CA GLU A 93 16.75 32.54 -40.53
C GLU A 93 15.78 33.73 -40.42
N PRO A 94 16.14 34.81 -41.14
CA PRO A 94 15.80 36.19 -40.85
C PRO A 94 14.79 36.75 -41.88
N THR A 95 14.45 38.02 -41.71
CA THR A 95 13.83 38.92 -42.70
C THR A 95 12.32 39.13 -42.59
N LYS A 96 11.94 40.13 -41.77
CA LYS A 96 11.36 41.45 -42.16
C LYS A 96 10.17 41.46 -43.19
N PRO A 97 9.36 42.54 -43.22
CA PRO A 97 8.14 42.79 -42.43
C PRO A 97 6.92 43.23 -43.33
N ALA A 98 5.67 43.11 -42.86
CA ALA A 98 4.58 44.02 -43.28
C ALA A 98 3.29 43.76 -42.48
N THR A 99 3.06 44.65 -41.52
CA THR A 99 1.84 45.42 -41.17
C THR A 99 0.52 45.18 -41.96
N PRO A 100 -0.61 45.75 -41.51
CA PRO A 100 -1.61 45.22 -40.58
C PRO A 100 -3.00 45.11 -41.25
N SER A 101 -3.96 44.37 -40.71
CA SER A 101 -5.38 44.59 -41.06
C SER A 101 -6.30 44.18 -39.92
N LYS A 102 -6.91 45.20 -39.31
CA LYS A 102 -7.97 45.18 -38.30
C LYS A 102 -9.35 45.00 -38.99
N PRO A 103 -10.50 45.03 -38.27
CA PRO A 103 -11.47 43.96 -38.01
C PRO A 103 -12.81 44.15 -38.78
N PRO A 104 -13.86 43.32 -38.54
CA PRO A 104 -15.04 43.81 -37.80
C PRO A 104 -15.66 42.71 -36.90
N ALA A 105 -16.02 42.95 -35.63
CA ALA A 105 -17.17 43.69 -35.13
C ALA A 105 -18.56 43.10 -35.52
N SER A 106 -19.35 42.82 -34.45
CA SER A 106 -20.82 42.69 -34.35
C SER A 106 -21.46 41.43 -34.96
N ALA A 107 -22.03 40.50 -34.15
CA ALA A 107 -23.34 40.58 -33.44
C ALA A 107 -24.53 40.40 -34.41
N PRO A 108 -25.76 40.04 -33.98
CA PRO A 108 -26.31 39.89 -32.63
C PRO A 108 -26.51 38.45 -32.13
#